data_AF-Q3A147-F1
#
_entry.id   AF-Q3A147-F1
#
_cell.length_a   1.000
_cell.length_b   1.000
_cell.length_c   1.000
_cell.angle_alpha   90.00
_cell.angle_beta   90.00
_cell.angle_gamma   90.00
#
_symmetry.space_group_name_H-M   'P 1'
#
loop_
_entity.id
_entity.type
_entity.pdbx_description
1 polymer ?
#
loop_
_entity_poly.entity_id
_entity_poly.type
_entity_poly.pdbx_seq_one_letter_code
_entity_poly.pdbx_strand_id
1 'polypeptide(L)'
;MDIHFKQHNGRVDELVEELVRLAGVHHPAITREMVLSALAAGQEIDYLADLKLMRTTLKEMSFTSRLFGGHRGRKKVTIFGSARTTSDSPIYEKCVRFARLLADKGYMVITGGGGGIMQAGNEGAGAENSFAVNIRLPHEQETNPVMSQSPNVITYKYFFNRKVAFLKEAAAVALFPGGFGTLDEAMETLTLIQTGKNPPIPLVLIDDDQGDYWERVLAFMKDPLLKRDLISGEDFSLFSITRDPAEAVAIIDAFYRVYHSMRFVGKTLVIRLNKPLSREQIEILESEFPEIKEPESRLQLAGPLPAEKDQPDLLPLPRLTFEFNRRSYGLLLAFIRRLNTF
;
A
#
# COMPACT_ATOMS: atom_id res chain seq x y z
N MET A 1 -29.16 11.76 26.69
CA MET A 1 -27.95 12.60 26.68
C MET A 1 -27.19 12.20 25.45
N ASP A 2 -27.01 13.14 24.54
CA ASP A 2 -26.41 12.87 23.24
C ASP A 2 -24.88 12.95 23.36
N ILE A 3 -24.17 12.09 22.63
CA ILE A 3 -22.70 12.09 22.62
C ILE A 3 -22.20 13.18 21.67
N HIS A 4 -21.35 14.07 22.19
CA HIS A 4 -20.69 15.14 21.46
C HIS A 4 -19.18 14.94 21.43
N PHE A 5 -18.57 15.15 20.26
CA PHE A 5 -17.12 15.02 20.08
C PHE A 5 -16.31 16.23 20.57
N LYS A 6 -16.93 17.42 20.58
CA LYS A 6 -16.26 18.70 20.90
C LYS A 6 -16.67 19.27 22.26
N GLN A 7 -17.62 18.63 22.93
CA GLN A 7 -18.15 19.08 24.22
C GLN A 7 -18.01 17.95 25.23
N HIS A 8 -17.92 18.31 26.51
CA HIS A 8 -17.81 17.35 27.60
C HIS A 8 -19.13 16.57 27.78
N ASN A 9 -19.08 15.24 27.77
CA ASN A 9 -20.25 14.37 27.88
C ASN A 9 -20.61 14.01 29.34
N GLY A 10 -20.20 14.83 30.29
CA GLY A 10 -20.50 14.65 31.70
C GLY A 10 -20.01 13.29 32.22
N ARG A 11 -20.89 12.55 32.89
CA ARG A 11 -20.59 11.24 33.49
C ARG A 11 -20.10 10.21 32.46
N VAL A 12 -20.49 10.33 31.19
CA VAL A 12 -20.04 9.39 30.15
C VAL A 12 -18.54 9.53 29.92
N ASP A 13 -18.03 10.76 29.82
CA ASP A 13 -16.60 11.01 29.61
C ASP A 13 -15.77 10.48 30.78
N GLU A 14 -16.22 10.68 32.02
CA GLU A 14 -15.57 10.14 33.23
C GLU A 14 -15.48 8.60 33.19
N LEU A 15 -16.57 7.93 32.81
CA LEU A 15 -16.62 6.46 32.73
C LEU A 15 -15.75 5.92 31.60
N VAL A 16 -15.72 6.60 30.45
CA VAL A 16 -14.86 6.22 29.32
C VAL A 16 -13.39 6.40 29.70
N GLU A 17 -13.04 7.50 30.37
CA GLU A 17 -11.67 7.74 30.84
C GLU A 17 -11.22 6.70 31.87
N GLU A 18 -12.09 6.33 32.80
CA GLU A 18 -11.85 5.24 33.74
C GLU A 18 -11.66 3.91 33.01
N LEU A 19 -12.52 3.57 32.05
CA LEU A 19 -12.40 2.35 31.26
C LEU A 19 -11.09 2.29 30.47
N VAL A 20 -10.73 3.38 29.79
CA VAL A 20 -9.49 3.51 29.02
C VAL A 20 -8.26 3.34 29.92
N ARG A 21 -8.29 3.93 31.11
CA ARG A 21 -7.22 3.80 32.12
C ARG A 21 -7.10 2.36 32.63
N LEU A 22 -8.21 1.74 33.00
CA LEU A 22 -8.25 0.35 33.50
C LEU A 22 -7.80 -0.66 32.44
N ALA A 23 -8.11 -0.40 31.17
CA ALA A 23 -7.71 -1.26 30.07
C ALA A 23 -6.22 -1.18 29.71
N GLY A 24 -5.48 -0.19 30.22
CA GLY A 24 -4.03 -0.08 30.01
C GLY A 24 -3.62 0.11 28.54
N VAL A 25 -4.40 0.87 27.76
CA VAL A 25 -4.18 1.02 26.31
C VAL A 25 -2.95 1.89 25.98
N HIS A 26 -2.28 1.59 24.87
CA HIS A 26 -1.07 2.31 24.44
C HIS A 26 -1.29 3.80 24.10
N HIS A 27 -2.45 4.13 23.51
CA HIS A 27 -2.80 5.49 23.11
C HIS A 27 -4.17 5.88 23.68
N PRO A 28 -4.22 6.38 24.93
CA PRO A 28 -5.48 6.68 25.62
C PRO A 28 -6.39 7.66 24.88
N ALA A 29 -5.83 8.74 24.33
CA ALA A 29 -6.60 9.80 23.66
C ALA A 29 -7.39 9.29 22.44
N ILE A 30 -6.72 8.63 21.49
CA ILE A 30 -7.40 8.08 20.31
C ILE A 30 -8.34 6.93 20.68
N THR A 31 -8.01 6.15 21.71
CA THR A 31 -8.89 5.07 22.17
C THR A 31 -10.18 5.63 22.77
N ARG A 32 -10.09 6.69 23.57
CA ARG A 32 -11.26 7.42 24.09
C ARG A 32 -12.15 7.91 22.94
N GLU A 33 -11.57 8.53 21.92
CA GLU A 33 -12.32 8.98 20.73
C GLU A 33 -13.01 7.83 19.97
N MET A 34 -12.36 6.67 19.87
CA MET A 34 -12.96 5.48 19.26
C MET A 34 -14.16 4.96 20.06
N VAL A 35 -14.07 4.95 21.40
CA VAL A 35 -15.18 4.53 22.27
C VAL A 35 -16.36 5.51 22.14
N LEU A 36 -16.09 6.82 22.19
CA LEU A 36 -17.14 7.83 22.01
C LEU A 36 -17.79 7.74 20.63
N SER A 37 -17.01 7.52 19.57
CA SER A 37 -17.54 7.28 18.22
C SER A 37 -18.51 6.09 18.16
N ALA A 38 -18.19 4.99 18.86
CA ALA A 38 -19.05 3.82 18.90
C ALA A 38 -20.35 4.09 19.69
N LEU A 39 -20.29 4.85 20.77
CA LEU A 39 -21.47 5.25 21.55
C LEU A 39 -22.37 6.19 20.75
N ALA A 40 -21.80 7.19 20.08
CA ALA A 40 -22.52 8.11 19.21
C ALA A 40 -23.24 7.35 18.08
N ALA A 41 -22.54 6.44 17.38
CA ALA A 41 -23.14 5.60 16.35
C ALA A 41 -24.31 4.76 16.89
N GLY A 42 -24.20 4.23 18.12
CA GLY A 42 -25.28 3.48 18.77
C GLY A 42 -26.49 4.30 19.18
N GLN A 43 -26.37 5.63 19.30
CA GLN A 43 -27.48 6.54 19.56
C GLN A 43 -28.14 7.03 18.27
N GLU A 44 -27.33 7.30 17.24
CA GLU A 44 -27.77 7.96 16.00
C GLU A 44 -28.29 6.99 14.94
N ILE A 45 -27.85 5.73 14.95
CA ILE A 45 -28.15 4.74 13.90
C ILE A 45 -29.12 3.69 14.42
N ASP A 46 -30.35 3.69 13.88
CA ASP A 46 -31.40 2.72 14.20
C ASP A 46 -31.32 1.45 13.35
N TYR A 47 -30.71 1.51 12.17
CA TYR A 47 -30.57 0.37 11.28
C TYR A 47 -29.44 -0.58 11.70
N LEU A 48 -29.82 -1.71 12.29
CA LEU A 48 -28.89 -2.70 12.86
C LEU A 48 -27.83 -3.21 11.86
N ALA A 49 -28.11 -3.24 10.55
CA ALA A 49 -27.14 -3.72 9.57
C ALA A 49 -25.91 -2.80 9.47
N ASP A 50 -26.10 -1.48 9.63
CA ASP A 50 -25.02 -0.51 9.60
C ASP A 50 -24.11 -0.67 10.83
N LEU A 51 -24.70 -0.87 12.00
CA LEU A 51 -23.94 -1.20 13.22
C LEU A 51 -23.17 -2.54 13.08
N LYS A 52 -23.78 -3.55 12.43
CA LYS A 52 -23.10 -4.82 12.15
C LYS A 52 -21.92 -4.64 11.18
N LEU A 53 -22.07 -3.78 10.17
CA LEU A 53 -21.01 -3.40 9.25
C LEU A 53 -19.86 -2.75 10.02
N MET A 54 -20.11 -1.65 10.73
CA MET A 54 -19.10 -0.92 11.51
C MET A 54 -18.35 -1.82 12.51
N ARG A 55 -19.08 -2.61 13.30
CA ARG A 55 -18.49 -3.56 14.26
C ARG A 55 -17.57 -4.57 13.57
N THR A 56 -18.00 -5.15 12.45
CA THR A 56 -17.21 -6.15 11.73
C THR A 56 -15.99 -5.51 11.08
N THR A 57 -16.17 -4.31 10.51
CA THR A 57 -15.10 -3.51 9.94
C THR A 57 -13.99 -3.24 10.96
N LEU A 58 -14.37 -2.79 12.15
CA LEU A 58 -13.43 -2.51 13.23
C LEU A 58 -12.69 -3.78 13.69
N LYS A 59 -13.40 -4.91 13.82
CA LYS A 59 -12.80 -6.20 14.19
C LYS A 59 -11.76 -6.67 13.17
N GLU A 60 -12.08 -6.59 11.89
CA GLU A 60 -11.17 -6.99 10.80
C GLU A 60 -9.94 -6.09 10.75
N MET A 61 -10.11 -4.77 10.87
CA MET A 61 -8.99 -3.82 10.86
C MET A 61 -8.09 -3.95 12.09
N SER A 62 -8.67 -4.28 13.25
CA SER A 62 -7.92 -4.62 14.46
C SER A 62 -7.07 -5.87 14.27
N PHE A 63 -7.66 -6.96 13.74
CA PHE A 63 -6.92 -8.19 13.45
C PHE A 63 -5.81 -7.96 12.42
N THR A 64 -6.12 -7.23 11.34
CA THR A 64 -5.17 -6.82 10.29
C THR A 64 -3.96 -6.13 10.92
N SER A 65 -4.20 -5.10 11.75
CA SER A 65 -3.13 -4.33 12.37
C SER A 65 -2.27 -5.15 13.34
N ARG A 66 -2.87 -6.12 14.04
CA ARG A 66 -2.13 -7.05 14.90
C ARG A 66 -1.28 -8.02 14.09
N LEU A 67 -1.85 -8.60 13.03
CA LEU A 67 -1.19 -9.58 12.17
C LEU A 67 0.05 -8.98 11.51
N PHE A 68 -0.10 -7.83 10.85
CA PHE A 68 1.01 -7.15 10.19
C PHE A 68 1.94 -6.42 11.16
N GLY A 69 1.46 -6.10 12.37
CA GLY A 69 2.19 -5.33 13.39
C GLY A 69 3.55 -5.91 13.73
N GLY A 70 3.64 -7.23 13.91
CA GLY A 70 4.91 -7.94 14.20
C GLY A 70 5.92 -7.93 13.04
N HIS A 71 5.50 -7.51 11.84
CA HIS A 71 6.29 -7.57 10.63
C HIS A 71 6.54 -6.19 10.01
N ARG A 72 6.26 -5.09 10.71
CA ARG A 72 6.41 -3.72 10.16
C ARG A 72 7.82 -3.40 9.66
N GLY A 73 8.85 -3.99 10.27
CA GLY A 73 10.25 -3.81 9.85
C GLY A 73 10.62 -4.49 8.53
N ARG A 74 9.75 -5.37 7.99
CA ARG A 74 9.98 -6.07 6.72
C ARG A 74 9.06 -5.50 5.64
N LYS A 75 9.65 -5.11 4.51
CA LYS A 75 8.90 -4.69 3.33
C LYS A 75 8.08 -5.86 2.78
N LYS A 76 6.88 -5.55 2.29
CA LYS A 76 5.93 -6.53 1.76
C LYS A 76 5.62 -6.20 0.31
N VAL A 77 5.53 -7.22 -0.54
CA VAL A 77 5.07 -7.09 -1.93
C VAL A 77 3.72 -7.75 -2.05
N THR A 78 2.72 -7.01 -2.47
CA THR A 78 1.40 -7.59 -2.76
C THR A 78 1.40 -8.15 -4.17
N ILE A 79 1.01 -9.42 -4.30
CA ILE A 79 0.97 -10.13 -5.58
C ILE A 79 -0.49 -10.38 -5.95
N PHE A 80 -0.88 -9.91 -7.13
CA PHE A 80 -2.17 -10.22 -7.74
C PHE A 80 -1.99 -10.97 -9.06
N GLY A 81 -2.97 -11.83 -9.37
CA GLY A 81 -3.04 -12.55 -10.64
C GLY A 81 -4.21 -13.54 -10.62
N SER A 82 -4.34 -14.30 -11.71
CA SER A 82 -5.46 -15.23 -11.87
C SER A 82 -5.47 -16.33 -10.80
N ALA A 83 -6.64 -16.55 -10.20
CA ALA A 83 -6.92 -17.69 -9.34
C ALA A 83 -7.04 -19.02 -10.12
N ARG A 84 -7.09 -18.95 -11.46
CA ARG A 84 -7.35 -20.09 -12.37
C ARG A 84 -6.11 -20.58 -13.09
N THR A 85 -4.98 -19.88 -12.94
CA THR A 85 -3.70 -20.34 -13.49
C THR A 85 -3.35 -21.69 -12.88
N THR A 86 -3.01 -22.67 -13.70
CA THR A 86 -2.60 -24.00 -13.26
C THR A 86 -1.11 -24.03 -12.94
N SER A 87 -0.68 -24.97 -12.07
CA SER A 87 0.72 -25.06 -11.62
C SER A 87 1.70 -25.46 -12.71
N ASP A 88 1.23 -26.10 -13.79
CA ASP A 88 2.03 -26.44 -14.98
C ASP A 88 2.22 -25.25 -15.94
N SER A 89 1.57 -24.11 -15.68
CA SER A 89 1.68 -22.93 -16.52
C SER A 89 3.03 -22.21 -16.32
N PRO A 90 3.73 -21.78 -17.39
CA PRO A 90 4.98 -21.04 -17.26
C PRO A 90 4.88 -19.78 -16.38
N ILE A 91 3.73 -19.09 -16.40
CA ILE A 91 3.51 -17.89 -15.59
C ILE A 91 3.39 -18.19 -14.10
N TYR A 92 2.95 -19.40 -13.75
CA TYR A 92 2.90 -19.88 -12.38
C TYR A 92 4.32 -20.03 -11.84
N GLU A 93 5.17 -20.78 -12.55
CA GLU A 93 6.59 -20.96 -12.18
C GLU A 93 7.35 -19.64 -12.16
N LYS A 94 7.01 -18.72 -13.06
CA LYS A 94 7.54 -17.36 -13.06
C LYS A 94 7.20 -16.62 -11.76
N CYS A 95 5.96 -16.76 -11.28
CA CYS A 95 5.52 -16.18 -10.02
C CYS A 95 6.22 -16.83 -8.81
N VAL A 96 6.37 -18.15 -8.81
CA VAL A 96 7.14 -18.89 -7.79
C VAL A 96 8.58 -18.34 -7.72
N ARG A 97 9.25 -18.23 -8.87
CA ARG A 97 10.62 -17.67 -8.95
C ARG A 97 10.69 -16.24 -8.44
N PHE A 98 9.75 -15.38 -8.87
CA PHE A 98 9.67 -13.99 -8.41
C PHE A 98 9.55 -13.88 -6.89
N ALA A 99 8.60 -14.62 -6.30
CA ALA A 99 8.37 -14.59 -4.86
C ALA A 99 9.53 -15.18 -4.06
N ARG A 100 10.24 -16.19 -4.58
CA ARG A 100 11.47 -16.73 -3.98
C ARG A 100 12.57 -15.67 -3.92
N LEU A 101 12.82 -14.99 -5.04
CA LEU A 101 13.83 -13.92 -5.11
C LEU A 101 13.52 -12.76 -4.16
N LEU A 102 12.24 -12.45 -3.94
CA LEU A 102 11.82 -11.49 -2.93
C LEU A 102 12.13 -11.97 -1.50
N ALA A 103 11.78 -13.20 -1.17
CA ALA A 103 12.04 -13.79 0.14
C ALA A 103 13.54 -13.88 0.45
N ASP A 104 14.37 -14.24 -0.53
CA ASP A 104 15.84 -14.26 -0.42
C ASP A 104 16.43 -12.88 -0.08
N LYS A 105 15.75 -11.80 -0.49
CA LYS A 105 16.08 -10.41 -0.14
C LYS A 105 15.42 -9.91 1.15
N GLY A 106 14.75 -10.78 1.89
CA GLY A 106 14.11 -10.47 3.17
C GLY A 106 12.72 -9.82 3.05
N TYR A 107 12.17 -9.69 1.84
CA TYR A 107 10.79 -9.26 1.66
C TYR A 107 9.82 -10.34 2.13
N MET A 108 8.59 -9.92 2.41
CA MET A 108 7.46 -10.81 2.58
C MET A 108 6.48 -10.61 1.41
N VAL A 109 5.58 -11.56 1.17
CA VAL A 109 4.54 -11.45 0.14
C VAL A 109 3.16 -11.42 0.76
N ILE A 110 2.25 -10.66 0.16
CA ILE A 110 0.83 -10.65 0.49
C ILE A 110 0.08 -11.14 -0.74
N THR A 111 -0.75 -12.16 -0.58
CA THR A 111 -1.60 -12.68 -1.67
C THR A 111 -3.04 -12.77 -1.21
N GLY A 112 -3.96 -12.97 -2.16
CA GLY A 112 -5.35 -13.23 -1.85
C GLY A 112 -5.64 -14.61 -1.23
N GLY A 113 -4.64 -15.47 -1.05
CA GLY A 113 -4.72 -16.74 -0.32
C GLY A 113 -5.41 -17.91 -1.05
N GLY A 114 -5.92 -17.70 -2.26
CA GLY A 114 -6.48 -18.77 -3.09
C GLY A 114 -5.44 -19.51 -3.95
N GLY A 115 -5.93 -20.31 -4.89
CA GLY A 115 -5.12 -21.02 -5.89
C GLY A 115 -4.49 -20.13 -6.98
N GLY A 116 -3.87 -20.77 -7.97
CA GLY A 116 -3.23 -20.11 -9.11
C GLY A 116 -2.09 -19.17 -8.70
N ILE A 117 -2.03 -17.97 -9.28
CA ILE A 117 -0.92 -17.03 -9.01
C ILE A 117 -0.80 -16.68 -7.52
N MET A 118 -1.92 -16.63 -6.79
CA MET A 118 -1.88 -16.37 -5.35
C MET A 118 -1.14 -17.49 -4.60
N GLN A 119 -1.38 -18.75 -4.99
CA GLN A 119 -0.66 -19.89 -4.45
C GLN A 119 0.81 -19.89 -4.90
N ALA A 120 1.09 -19.62 -6.18
CA ALA A 120 2.47 -19.50 -6.69
C ALA A 120 3.30 -18.48 -5.89
N GLY A 121 2.70 -17.33 -5.58
CA GLY A 121 3.33 -16.30 -4.76
C GLY A 121 3.65 -16.80 -3.34
N ASN A 122 2.71 -17.51 -2.71
CA ASN A 122 2.96 -18.09 -1.37
C ASN A 122 3.97 -19.24 -1.40
N GLU A 123 3.92 -20.12 -2.40
CA GLU A 123 4.87 -21.22 -2.60
C GLU A 123 6.30 -20.71 -2.80
N GLY A 124 6.47 -19.70 -3.66
CA GLY A 124 7.78 -19.13 -3.93
C GLY A 124 8.42 -18.49 -2.70
N ALA A 125 7.65 -17.73 -1.94
CA ALA A 125 8.15 -17.04 -0.75
C ALA A 125 8.29 -17.93 0.49
N GLY A 126 7.54 -19.03 0.56
CA GLY A 126 7.39 -19.83 1.79
C GLY A 126 6.32 -19.27 2.73
N ALA A 127 5.75 -20.14 3.56
CA ALA A 127 4.63 -19.81 4.45
C ALA A 127 5.00 -18.77 5.53
N GLU A 128 6.26 -18.80 5.98
CA GLU A 128 6.83 -17.90 6.98
C GLU A 128 7.07 -16.48 6.46
N ASN A 129 7.25 -16.32 5.14
CA ASN A 129 7.40 -15.02 4.49
C ASN A 129 6.13 -14.58 3.77
N SER A 130 5.00 -15.24 4.02
CA SER A 130 3.75 -15.02 3.33
C SER A 130 2.64 -14.55 4.25
N PHE A 131 1.74 -13.75 3.69
CA PHE A 131 0.40 -13.49 4.21
C PHE A 131 -0.64 -13.91 3.18
N ALA A 132 -1.74 -14.47 3.68
CA ALA A 132 -2.93 -14.77 2.88
C ALA A 132 -4.12 -13.96 3.39
N VAL A 133 -4.58 -13.01 2.59
CA VAL A 133 -5.76 -12.19 2.87
C VAL A 133 -6.95 -12.72 2.08
N ASN A 134 -7.66 -13.69 2.65
CA ASN A 134 -8.82 -14.34 2.03
C ASN A 134 -10.09 -13.49 2.09
N ILE A 135 -11.09 -13.85 1.29
CA ILE A 135 -12.44 -13.27 1.34
C ILE A 135 -13.48 -14.40 1.44
N ARG A 136 -14.53 -14.20 2.21
CA ARG A 136 -15.68 -15.12 2.24
C ARG A 136 -16.48 -14.98 0.94
N LEU A 137 -16.56 -16.06 0.17
CA LEU A 137 -17.38 -16.15 -1.04
C LEU A 137 -18.51 -17.18 -0.85
N PRO A 138 -19.62 -17.10 -1.62
CA PRO A 138 -20.71 -18.07 -1.54
C PRO A 138 -20.29 -19.51 -1.84
N HIS A 139 -19.29 -19.69 -2.69
CA HIS A 139 -18.59 -20.95 -2.88
C HIS A 139 -17.21 -20.79 -2.26
N GLU A 140 -16.85 -21.71 -1.37
CA GLU A 140 -15.65 -21.59 -0.53
C GLU A 140 -14.39 -21.54 -1.39
N GLN A 141 -13.67 -20.41 -1.34
CA GLN A 141 -12.29 -20.35 -1.77
C GLN A 141 -11.46 -20.86 -0.59
N GLU A 142 -11.03 -22.12 -0.66
CA GLU A 142 -10.12 -22.67 0.35
C GLU A 142 -8.79 -21.90 0.31
N THR A 143 -8.23 -21.66 1.50
CA THR A 143 -6.86 -21.19 1.63
C THR A 143 -5.94 -22.19 0.93
N ASN A 144 -5.00 -21.70 0.12
CA ASN A 144 -4.07 -22.59 -0.57
C ASN A 144 -3.27 -23.47 0.41
N PRO A 145 -2.78 -24.64 -0.03
CA PRO A 145 -2.15 -25.61 0.85
C PRO A 145 -0.96 -25.05 1.64
N VAL A 146 -0.18 -24.14 1.04
CA VAL A 146 0.97 -23.49 1.69
C VAL A 146 0.57 -22.71 2.93
N MET A 147 -0.55 -21.99 2.85
CA MET A 147 -1.00 -21.07 3.89
C MET A 147 -2.01 -21.71 4.84
N SER A 148 -2.50 -22.92 4.54
CA SER A 148 -3.56 -23.61 5.29
C SER A 148 -3.31 -23.73 6.81
N GLN A 149 -2.04 -23.89 7.23
CA GLN A 149 -1.62 -23.98 8.63
C GLN A 149 -0.87 -22.73 9.13
N SER A 150 -0.76 -21.70 8.30
CA SER A 150 0.00 -20.50 8.64
C SER A 150 -0.78 -19.63 9.64
N PRO A 151 -0.12 -19.02 10.64
CA PRO A 151 -0.75 -18.00 11.48
C PRO A 151 -1.00 -16.69 10.72
N ASN A 152 -0.42 -16.53 9.52
CA ASN A 152 -0.47 -15.33 8.70
C ASN A 152 -1.67 -15.30 7.73
N VAL A 153 -2.81 -15.83 8.16
CA VAL A 153 -4.06 -15.87 7.39
C VAL A 153 -5.10 -14.99 8.04
N ILE A 154 -5.78 -14.18 7.23
CA ILE A 154 -6.99 -13.45 7.63
C ILE A 154 -8.07 -13.67 6.57
N THR A 155 -9.29 -13.97 7.03
CA THR A 155 -10.45 -14.12 6.16
C THR A 155 -11.44 -12.98 6.39
N TYR A 156 -11.51 -12.08 5.43
CA TYR A 156 -12.42 -10.94 5.46
C TYR A 156 -13.84 -11.33 5.06
N LYS A 157 -14.82 -10.64 5.62
CA LYS A 157 -16.21 -10.64 5.17
C LYS A 157 -16.45 -9.57 4.10
N TYR A 158 -15.79 -8.41 4.23
CA TYR A 158 -16.01 -7.26 3.35
C TYR A 158 -14.80 -6.97 2.46
N PHE A 159 -15.05 -6.78 1.16
CA PHE A 159 -14.02 -6.51 0.17
C PHE A 159 -13.21 -5.24 0.46
N PHE A 160 -13.85 -4.15 0.90
CA PHE A 160 -13.14 -2.88 1.13
C PHE A 160 -12.05 -2.99 2.20
N ASN A 161 -12.27 -3.77 3.27
CA ASN A 161 -11.26 -3.99 4.29
C ASN A 161 -10.09 -4.82 3.79
N ARG A 162 -10.39 -5.83 2.99
CA ARG A 162 -9.37 -6.66 2.34
C ARG A 162 -8.49 -5.83 1.41
N LYS A 163 -9.10 -4.96 0.61
CA LYS A 163 -8.43 -4.00 -0.29
C LYS A 163 -7.49 -3.06 0.46
N VAL A 164 -7.97 -2.50 1.59
CA VAL A 164 -7.11 -1.69 2.47
C VAL A 164 -5.91 -2.49 2.98
N ALA A 165 -6.09 -3.76 3.37
CA ALA A 165 -5.01 -4.59 3.87
C ALA A 165 -3.94 -4.89 2.81
N PHE A 166 -4.33 -5.05 1.55
CA PHE A 166 -3.39 -5.26 0.44
C PHE A 166 -2.43 -4.08 0.23
N LEU A 167 -2.93 -2.84 0.30
CA LEU A 167 -2.13 -1.67 -0.06
C LEU A 167 -1.48 -0.97 1.13
N LYS A 168 -2.17 -0.90 2.27
CA LYS A 168 -1.67 -0.21 3.47
C LYS A 168 -0.29 -0.73 3.92
N GLU A 169 -0.08 -2.03 3.78
CA GLU A 169 1.14 -2.71 4.26
C GLU A 169 2.15 -2.97 3.13
N ALA A 170 1.79 -2.65 1.87
CA ALA A 170 2.62 -2.92 0.71
C ALA A 170 3.70 -1.85 0.50
N ALA A 171 4.92 -2.32 0.29
CA ALA A 171 6.02 -1.54 -0.25
C ALA A 171 6.12 -1.69 -1.78
N ALA A 172 5.39 -2.62 -2.39
CA ALA A 172 5.32 -2.79 -3.83
C ALA A 172 4.07 -3.59 -4.20
N VAL A 173 3.64 -3.47 -5.45
CA VAL A 173 2.59 -4.32 -6.03
C VAL A 173 3.14 -4.98 -7.28
N ALA A 174 2.97 -6.30 -7.38
CA ALA A 174 3.29 -7.09 -8.55
C ALA A 174 2.00 -7.66 -9.15
N LEU A 175 1.78 -7.39 -10.44
CA LEU A 175 0.59 -7.78 -11.17
C LEU A 175 0.97 -8.80 -12.24
N PHE A 176 0.48 -10.03 -12.10
CA PHE A 176 0.55 -11.08 -13.10
C PHE A 176 -0.76 -11.15 -13.90
N PRO A 177 -0.78 -11.81 -15.08
CA PRO A 177 -1.99 -11.98 -15.88
C PRO A 177 -3.17 -12.52 -15.06
N GLY A 178 -4.34 -11.91 -15.25
CA GLY A 178 -5.47 -12.05 -14.35
C GLY A 178 -6.84 -11.86 -14.99
N GLY A 179 -7.87 -12.02 -14.17
CA GLY A 179 -9.25 -11.70 -14.54
C GLY A 179 -9.71 -10.36 -13.94
N PHE A 180 -11.03 -10.19 -13.80
CA PHE A 180 -11.61 -8.98 -13.22
C PHE A 180 -11.11 -8.65 -11.81
N GLY A 181 -10.86 -9.65 -10.96
CA GLY A 181 -10.32 -9.40 -9.63
C GLY A 181 -8.93 -8.77 -9.67
N THR A 182 -8.06 -9.23 -10.58
CA THR A 182 -6.71 -8.63 -10.76
C THR A 182 -6.81 -7.23 -11.34
N LEU A 183 -7.71 -7.01 -12.30
CA LEU A 183 -7.91 -5.68 -12.91
C LEU A 183 -8.53 -4.68 -11.93
N ASP A 184 -9.45 -5.12 -11.06
CA ASP A 184 -10.01 -4.30 -9.97
C ASP A 184 -8.89 -3.77 -9.07
N GLU A 185 -8.00 -4.64 -8.58
CA GLU A 185 -6.88 -4.24 -7.74
C GLU A 185 -5.81 -3.40 -8.48
N ALA A 186 -5.60 -3.67 -9.78
CA ALA A 186 -4.73 -2.88 -10.61
C ALA A 186 -5.25 -1.44 -10.77
N MET A 187 -6.54 -1.28 -11.10
CA MET A 187 -7.16 0.05 -11.24
C MET A 187 -7.19 0.80 -9.91
N GLU A 188 -7.53 0.13 -8.81
CA GLU A 188 -7.51 0.75 -7.49
C GLU A 188 -6.11 1.25 -7.12
N THR A 189 -5.08 0.42 -7.34
CA THR A 189 -3.69 0.81 -7.07
C THR A 189 -3.28 2.03 -7.90
N LEU A 190 -3.58 2.03 -9.20
CA LEU A 190 -3.28 3.15 -10.09
C LEU A 190 -3.98 4.44 -9.62
N THR A 191 -5.28 4.38 -9.36
CA THR A 191 -6.04 5.55 -8.90
C THR A 191 -5.52 6.08 -7.56
N LEU A 192 -5.18 5.22 -6.61
CA LEU A 192 -4.70 5.66 -5.31
C LEU A 192 -3.30 6.31 -5.38
N ILE A 193 -2.40 5.80 -6.23
CA ILE A 193 -1.09 6.44 -6.45
C ILE A 193 -1.27 7.75 -7.22
N GLN A 194 -2.05 7.76 -8.30
CA GLN A 194 -2.34 8.94 -9.12
C GLN A 194 -2.93 10.10 -8.31
N THR A 195 -3.81 9.80 -7.35
CA THR A 195 -4.47 10.80 -6.51
C THR A 195 -3.70 11.14 -5.23
N GLY A 196 -2.54 10.53 -5.00
CA GLY A 196 -1.74 10.70 -3.79
C GLY A 196 -2.38 10.15 -2.51
N LYS A 197 -3.38 9.25 -2.64
CA LYS A 197 -4.04 8.58 -1.52
C LYS A 197 -3.26 7.35 -1.03
N ASN A 198 -2.36 6.82 -1.85
CA ASN A 198 -1.31 5.91 -1.44
C ASN A 198 0.05 6.59 -1.66
N PRO A 199 1.04 6.39 -0.77
CA PRO A 199 2.41 6.82 -1.06
C PRO A 199 2.93 6.16 -2.36
N PRO A 200 3.90 6.79 -3.05
CA PRO A 200 4.51 6.19 -4.23
C PRO A 200 5.18 4.85 -3.87
N ILE A 201 4.76 3.80 -4.57
CA ILE A 201 5.32 2.46 -4.50
C ILE A 201 5.52 1.93 -5.93
N PRO A 202 6.50 1.04 -6.17
CA PRO A 202 6.66 0.40 -7.46
C PRO A 202 5.47 -0.52 -7.75
N LEU A 203 4.82 -0.28 -8.89
CA LEU A 203 3.82 -1.14 -9.49
C LEU A 203 4.44 -1.86 -10.70
N VAL A 204 4.64 -3.17 -10.60
CA VAL A 204 5.32 -3.97 -11.62
C VAL A 204 4.35 -4.94 -12.26
N LEU A 205 4.11 -4.77 -13.56
CA LEU A 205 3.32 -5.65 -14.40
C LEU A 205 4.27 -6.74 -14.94
N ILE A 206 4.12 -7.96 -14.47
CA ILE A 206 4.94 -9.11 -14.87
C ILE A 206 4.15 -9.90 -15.90
N ASP A 207 4.70 -10.03 -17.11
CA ASP A 207 4.03 -10.68 -18.25
C ASP A 207 4.66 -12.03 -18.60
N ASP A 208 3.99 -12.77 -19.47
CA ASP A 208 4.50 -13.99 -20.11
C ASP A 208 5.72 -13.71 -20.99
N ASP A 209 6.48 -14.74 -21.34
CA ASP A 209 7.71 -14.59 -22.15
C ASP A 209 7.42 -14.01 -23.54
N GLN A 210 6.28 -14.37 -24.11
CA GLN A 210 5.82 -13.83 -25.39
C GLN A 210 5.46 -12.33 -25.29
N GLY A 211 5.31 -11.79 -24.07
CA GLY A 211 4.53 -10.59 -23.83
C GLY A 211 3.08 -10.80 -24.27
N ASP A 212 2.32 -9.71 -24.35
CA ASP A 212 1.00 -9.57 -24.99
C ASP A 212 -0.16 -9.29 -24.01
N TYR A 213 -0.18 -9.87 -22.80
CA TYR A 213 -1.31 -9.65 -21.89
C TYR A 213 -1.40 -8.18 -21.45
N TRP A 214 -0.35 -7.66 -20.81
CA TRP A 214 -0.38 -6.30 -20.27
C TRP A 214 -0.33 -5.26 -21.37
N GLU A 215 0.41 -5.53 -22.43
CA GLU A 215 0.49 -4.65 -23.60
C GLU A 215 -0.88 -4.46 -24.26
N ARG A 216 -1.65 -5.53 -24.45
CA ARG A 216 -3.03 -5.41 -24.98
C ARG A 216 -3.98 -4.70 -24.02
N VAL A 217 -3.92 -5.00 -22.73
CA VAL A 217 -4.75 -4.33 -21.72
C VAL A 217 -4.48 -2.83 -21.70
N LEU A 218 -3.20 -2.43 -21.72
CA LEU A 218 -2.80 -1.03 -21.75
C LEU A 218 -3.14 -0.36 -23.08
N ALA A 219 -2.98 -1.05 -24.21
CA ALA A 219 -3.38 -0.52 -25.51
C ALA A 219 -4.88 -0.25 -25.58
N PHE A 220 -5.69 -1.18 -25.05
CA PHE A 220 -7.14 -1.02 -24.95
C PHE A 220 -7.53 0.18 -24.08
N MET A 221 -6.80 0.47 -23.01
CA MET A 221 -7.07 1.62 -22.14
C MET A 221 -6.52 2.93 -22.70
N LYS A 222 -5.35 2.91 -23.35
CA LYS A 222 -4.67 4.11 -23.82
C LYS A 222 -5.52 4.90 -24.81
N ASP A 223 -6.11 4.23 -25.78
CA ASP A 223 -6.90 4.91 -26.82
C ASP A 223 -8.13 5.66 -26.28
N PRO A 224 -9.05 5.02 -25.53
CA PRO A 224 -10.23 5.71 -25.00
C PRO A 224 -9.92 6.65 -23.84
N LEU A 225 -8.87 6.41 -23.04
CA LEU A 225 -8.56 7.25 -21.87
C LEU A 225 -7.68 8.44 -22.26
N LEU A 226 -6.56 8.21 -22.93
CA LEU A 226 -5.59 9.27 -23.24
C LEU A 226 -6.09 10.18 -24.37
N LYS A 227 -6.68 9.63 -25.44
CA LYS A 227 -7.17 10.48 -26.56
C LYS A 227 -8.39 11.33 -26.19
N ARG A 228 -9.01 11.06 -25.03
CA ARG A 228 -10.15 11.81 -24.49
C ARG A 228 -9.78 12.62 -23.25
N ASP A 229 -8.49 12.76 -22.95
CA ASP A 229 -7.96 13.52 -21.81
C ASP A 229 -8.54 13.06 -20.45
N LEU A 230 -8.89 11.78 -20.31
CA LEU A 230 -9.39 11.20 -19.06
C LEU A 230 -8.24 10.79 -18.12
N ILE A 231 -7.03 10.65 -18.66
CA ILE A 231 -5.78 10.44 -17.93
C ILE A 231 -4.69 11.31 -18.56
N SER A 232 -3.64 11.59 -17.81
CA SER A 232 -2.47 12.31 -18.31
C SER A 232 -1.43 11.34 -18.90
N GLY A 233 -0.63 11.80 -19.85
CA GLY A 233 0.46 11.00 -20.41
C GLY A 233 1.49 10.56 -19.35
N GLU A 234 1.66 11.36 -18.30
CA GLU A 234 2.54 11.05 -17.16
C GLU A 234 2.06 9.84 -16.33
N ASP A 235 0.78 9.48 -16.39
CA ASP A 235 0.23 8.34 -15.63
C ASP A 235 0.82 7.01 -16.08
N PHE A 236 1.33 6.92 -17.31
CA PHE A 236 2.08 5.75 -17.79
C PHE A 236 3.43 5.57 -17.09
N SER A 237 3.89 6.58 -16.35
CA SER A 237 5.08 6.47 -15.50
C SER A 237 4.79 5.72 -14.20
N LEU A 238 3.52 5.50 -13.84
CA LEU A 238 3.11 4.90 -12.56
C LEU A 238 3.48 3.42 -12.42
N PHE A 239 3.77 2.73 -13.51
CA PHE A 239 4.09 1.31 -13.51
C PHE A 239 5.34 1.00 -14.34
N SER A 240 5.79 -0.24 -14.27
CA SER A 240 6.82 -0.83 -15.13
C SER A 240 6.31 -2.17 -15.65
N ILE A 241 6.65 -2.53 -16.88
CA ILE A 241 6.34 -3.85 -17.44
C ILE A 241 7.64 -4.60 -17.61
N THR A 242 7.67 -5.87 -17.20
CA THR A 242 8.80 -6.76 -17.42
C THR A 242 8.30 -8.18 -17.63
N ARG A 243 9.15 -9.01 -18.22
CA ARG A 243 8.93 -10.43 -18.43
C ARG A 243 9.87 -11.28 -17.58
N ASP A 244 10.86 -10.67 -16.92
CA ASP A 244 11.84 -11.36 -16.08
C ASP A 244 11.56 -11.11 -14.59
N PRO A 245 11.31 -12.17 -13.78
CA PRO A 245 11.25 -12.08 -12.33
C PRO A 245 12.42 -11.35 -11.68
N ALA A 246 13.65 -11.55 -12.17
CA ALA A 246 14.82 -10.93 -11.56
C ALA A 246 14.85 -9.43 -11.80
N GLU A 247 14.48 -8.98 -13.01
CA GLU A 247 14.29 -7.56 -13.32
C GLU A 247 13.17 -6.96 -12.46
N ALA A 248 12.03 -7.65 -12.30
CA ALA A 248 10.93 -7.18 -11.46
C ALA A 248 11.38 -6.92 -10.01
N VAL A 249 12.15 -7.85 -9.44
CA VAL A 249 12.73 -7.69 -8.09
C VAL A 249 13.74 -6.55 -8.06
N ALA A 250 14.57 -6.41 -9.09
CA ALA A 250 15.55 -5.32 -9.18
C ALA A 250 14.86 -3.94 -9.24
N ILE A 251 13.74 -3.81 -9.96
CA ILE A 251 12.92 -2.58 -9.99
C ILE A 251 12.43 -2.23 -8.59
N ILE A 252 11.90 -3.22 -7.85
CA ILE A 252 11.38 -3.03 -6.48
C ILE A 252 12.49 -2.63 -5.51
N ASP A 253 13.64 -3.30 -5.57
CA ASP A 253 14.78 -3.05 -4.68
C ASP A 253 15.41 -1.68 -4.95
N ALA A 254 15.63 -1.37 -6.24
CA ALA A 254 16.20 -0.09 -6.68
C ALA A 254 15.33 1.10 -6.27
N PHE A 255 14.00 0.95 -6.23
CA PHE A 255 13.08 2.01 -5.81
C PHE A 255 13.35 2.51 -4.38
N TYR A 256 14.02 1.71 -3.55
CA TYR A 256 14.34 2.06 -2.17
C TYR A 256 15.83 2.25 -1.91
N ARG A 257 16.65 2.47 -2.94
CA ARG A 257 18.11 2.63 -2.80
C ARG A 257 18.48 3.93 -2.09
N VAL A 258 17.86 5.03 -2.52
CA VAL A 258 18.00 6.38 -1.98
C VAL A 258 16.72 6.81 -1.28
N TYR A 259 15.56 6.56 -1.90
CA TYR A 259 14.27 6.88 -1.33
C TYR A 259 13.93 5.92 -0.18
N HIS A 260 13.48 6.46 0.95
CA HIS A 260 12.93 5.66 2.05
C HIS A 260 11.41 5.74 2.08
N SER A 261 10.88 6.95 2.21
CA SER A 261 9.45 7.21 2.41
C SER A 261 9.16 8.70 2.20
N MET A 262 7.90 9.09 2.11
CA MET A 262 7.51 10.49 2.12
C MET A 262 6.35 10.76 3.08
N ARG A 263 6.16 12.02 3.47
CA ARG A 263 4.93 12.53 4.09
C ARG A 263 4.71 13.99 3.74
N PHE A 264 3.47 14.46 3.93
CA PHE A 264 3.18 15.90 3.91
C PHE A 264 3.18 16.47 5.32
N VAL A 265 3.76 17.67 5.46
CA VAL A 265 3.64 18.53 6.65
C VAL A 265 3.12 19.88 6.18
N GLY A 266 1.81 20.11 6.35
CA GLY A 266 1.14 21.25 5.71
C GLY A 266 1.26 21.16 4.18
N LYS A 267 1.85 22.18 3.55
CA LYS A 267 2.12 22.20 2.10
C LYS A 267 3.43 21.54 1.70
N THR A 268 4.34 21.34 2.64
CA THR A 268 5.67 20.80 2.39
C THR A 268 5.61 19.28 2.22
N LEU A 269 6.15 18.78 1.12
CA LEU A 269 6.48 17.38 0.94
C LEU A 269 7.85 17.12 1.58
N VAL A 270 7.90 16.15 2.49
CA VAL A 270 9.13 15.67 3.11
C VAL A 270 9.42 14.30 2.53
N ILE A 271 10.51 14.19 1.76
CA ILE A 271 11.05 12.92 1.29
C ILE A 271 12.20 12.53 2.21
N ARG A 272 12.07 11.38 2.86
CA ARG A 272 13.12 10.79 3.70
C ARG A 272 14.00 9.90 2.84
N LEU A 273 15.30 9.95 3.09
CA LEU A 273 16.31 9.29 2.28
C LEU A 273 17.09 8.27 3.11
N ASN A 274 17.57 7.20 2.47
CA ASN A 274 18.47 6.22 3.08
C ASN A 274 19.93 6.70 3.11
N LYS A 275 20.28 7.64 2.23
CA LYS A 275 21.59 8.31 2.20
C LYS A 275 21.43 9.78 1.82
N PRO A 276 22.35 10.67 2.25
CA PRO A 276 22.29 12.08 1.89
C PRO A 276 22.56 12.28 0.38
N LEU A 277 22.07 13.39 -0.17
CA LEU A 277 22.34 13.83 -1.54
C LEU A 277 23.41 14.93 -1.54
N SER A 278 24.20 14.99 -2.62
CA SER A 278 25.06 16.14 -2.89
C SER A 278 24.26 17.32 -3.44
N ARG A 279 24.86 18.52 -3.44
CA ARG A 279 24.23 19.72 -3.99
C ARG A 279 23.99 19.58 -5.50
N GLU A 280 24.94 19.00 -6.22
CA GLU A 280 24.86 18.77 -7.66
C GLU A 280 23.70 17.82 -8.00
N GLN A 281 23.50 16.77 -7.19
CA GLN A 281 22.38 15.83 -7.38
C GLN A 281 21.02 16.51 -7.20
N ILE A 282 20.92 17.45 -6.26
CA ILE A 282 19.69 18.24 -6.05
C ILE A 282 19.44 19.20 -7.22
N GLU A 283 20.49 19.87 -7.71
CA GLU A 283 20.40 20.77 -8.86
C GLU A 283 19.98 20.01 -10.14
N ILE A 284 20.48 18.79 -10.34
CA ILE A 284 20.05 17.89 -11.42
C ILE A 284 18.56 17.57 -11.29
N LEU A 285 18.11 17.13 -10.10
CA LEU A 285 16.71 16.79 -9.87
C LEU A 285 15.78 17.98 -10.08
N GLU A 286 16.18 19.17 -9.64
CA GLU A 286 15.38 20.37 -9.81
C GLU A 286 15.33 20.85 -11.26
N SER A 287 16.40 20.64 -12.04
CA SER A 287 16.43 20.93 -13.47
C SER A 287 15.64 19.92 -14.31
N GLU A 288 15.64 18.64 -13.93
CA GLU A 288 14.94 17.58 -14.68
C GLU A 288 13.43 17.53 -14.37
N PHE A 289 13.00 18.01 -13.20
CA PHE A 289 11.60 17.97 -12.76
C PHE A 289 11.09 19.34 -12.24
N PRO A 290 11.15 20.43 -13.02
CA PRO A 290 10.70 21.73 -12.56
C PRO A 290 9.19 21.79 -12.26
N GLU A 291 8.37 20.95 -12.89
CA GLU A 291 6.91 20.99 -12.82
C GLU A 291 6.33 20.44 -11.51
N ILE A 292 7.07 19.58 -10.79
CA ILE A 292 6.52 18.88 -9.61
C ILE A 292 6.33 19.81 -8.39
N LYS A 293 6.99 20.96 -8.39
CA LYS A 293 7.02 21.90 -7.26
C LYS A 293 6.20 23.16 -7.56
N GLU A 294 5.76 23.83 -6.51
CA GLU A 294 5.22 25.20 -6.64
C GLU A 294 6.29 26.14 -7.22
N PRO A 295 5.93 27.17 -8.02
CA PRO A 295 6.90 27.99 -8.78
C PRO A 295 8.05 28.57 -7.93
N GLU A 296 7.73 29.07 -6.74
CA GLU A 296 8.68 29.69 -5.81
C GLU A 296 9.41 28.69 -4.91
N SER A 297 9.01 27.41 -4.93
CA SER A 297 9.62 26.38 -4.10
C SER A 297 10.96 25.92 -4.69
N ARG A 298 11.90 25.53 -3.82
CA ARG A 298 13.18 24.91 -4.18
C ARG A 298 13.35 23.57 -3.48
N LEU A 299 14.14 22.67 -4.05
CA LEU A 299 14.51 21.44 -3.39
C LEU A 299 15.61 21.74 -2.37
N GLN A 300 15.40 21.36 -1.11
CA GLN A 300 16.34 21.67 -0.03
C GLN A 300 16.56 20.48 0.89
N LEU A 301 17.79 20.31 1.35
CA LEU A 301 18.06 19.40 2.47
C LEU A 301 17.58 20.04 3.77
N ALA A 302 16.91 19.25 4.61
CA ALA A 302 16.39 19.72 5.88
C ALA A 302 16.60 18.69 7.00
N GLY A 303 16.57 19.17 8.24
CA GLY A 303 16.36 18.32 9.41
C GLY A 303 14.89 17.90 9.56
N PRO A 304 14.57 17.02 10.52
CA PRO A 304 13.19 16.62 10.78
C PRO A 304 12.33 17.82 11.21
N LEU A 305 11.12 17.90 10.67
CA LEU A 305 10.13 18.91 11.04
C LEU A 305 9.44 18.54 12.37
N PRO A 306 8.91 19.51 13.15
CA PRO A 306 8.27 19.23 14.44
C PRO A 306 7.14 18.20 14.39
N ALA A 307 6.39 18.15 13.28
CA ALA A 307 5.30 17.20 13.06
C ALA A 307 5.78 15.74 12.89
N GLU A 308 7.07 15.49 12.70
CA GLU A 308 7.65 14.15 12.52
C GLU A 308 8.01 13.45 13.84
N LYS A 309 7.81 14.11 14.98
CA LYS A 309 8.06 13.52 16.31
C LYS A 309 7.18 12.32 16.65
N ASP A 310 6.09 12.12 15.90
CA ASP A 310 5.22 10.95 15.95
C ASP A 310 5.87 9.67 15.38
N GLN A 311 7.03 9.78 14.72
CA GLN A 311 7.79 8.67 14.15
C GLN A 311 9.28 8.76 14.53
N PRO A 312 9.62 8.54 15.82
CA PRO A 312 10.95 8.74 16.35
C PRO A 312 12.03 7.92 15.62
N ASP A 313 11.70 6.69 15.20
CA ASP A 313 12.62 5.79 14.51
C ASP A 313 13.09 6.32 13.16
N LEU A 314 12.33 7.24 12.55
CA LEU A 314 12.65 7.83 11.25
C LEU A 314 13.46 9.12 11.37
N LEU A 315 13.54 9.74 12.55
CA LEU A 315 14.20 11.04 12.79
C LEU A 315 15.67 11.11 12.35
N PRO A 316 16.49 10.04 12.43
CA PRO A 316 17.89 10.10 12.00
C PRO A 316 18.11 10.18 10.48
N LEU A 317 17.13 9.82 9.66
CA LEU A 317 17.30 9.79 8.20
C LEU A 317 17.54 11.22 7.63
N PRO A 318 18.23 11.38 6.49
CA PRO A 318 18.25 12.65 5.76
C PRO A 318 16.87 13.00 5.16
N ARG A 319 16.64 14.28 4.83
CA ARG A 319 15.40 14.74 4.17
C ARG A 319 15.70 15.65 3.00
N LEU A 320 14.90 15.49 1.96
CA LEU A 320 14.70 16.46 0.89
C LEU A 320 13.29 17.04 1.03
N THR A 321 13.17 18.37 1.06
CA THR A 321 11.90 19.06 1.26
C THR A 321 11.64 20.08 0.16
N PHE A 322 10.38 20.20 -0.25
CA PHE A 322 9.88 21.24 -1.16
C PHE A 322 8.34 21.30 -1.08
N GLU A 323 7.72 22.36 -1.58
CA GLU A 323 6.26 22.42 -1.77
C GLU A 323 5.88 21.72 -3.06
N PHE A 324 5.29 20.53 -2.95
CA PHE A 324 4.80 19.75 -4.09
C PHE A 324 3.45 20.29 -4.55
N ASN A 325 3.26 20.37 -5.87
CA ASN A 325 2.07 20.97 -6.49
C ASN A 325 0.75 20.19 -6.28
N ARG A 326 0.83 19.01 -5.65
CA ARG A 326 -0.29 18.09 -5.35
C ARG A 326 -1.08 17.61 -6.57
N ARG A 327 -0.47 17.65 -7.76
CA ARG A 327 -1.08 17.26 -9.04
C ARG A 327 -0.21 16.27 -9.79
N SER A 328 1.09 16.51 -9.87
CA SER A 328 2.01 15.75 -10.73
C SER A 328 2.52 14.47 -10.08
N TYR A 329 1.62 13.59 -9.63
CA TYR A 329 2.00 12.34 -8.96
C TYR A 329 2.66 11.34 -9.91
N GLY A 330 2.32 11.36 -11.21
CA GLY A 330 3.02 10.58 -12.23
C GLY A 330 4.50 10.97 -12.31
N LEU A 331 4.76 12.28 -12.38
CA LEU A 331 6.12 12.82 -12.35
C LEU A 331 6.81 12.60 -11.01
N LEU A 332 6.09 12.59 -9.88
CA LEU A 332 6.68 12.29 -8.57
C LEU A 332 7.27 10.87 -8.53
N LEU A 333 6.64 9.89 -9.17
CA LEU A 333 7.20 8.53 -9.25
C LEU A 333 8.44 8.50 -10.16
N ALA A 334 8.41 9.21 -11.30
CA ALA A 334 9.57 9.36 -12.18
C ALA A 334 10.74 10.06 -11.46
N PHE A 335 10.45 11.11 -10.69
CA PHE A 335 11.40 11.80 -9.81
C PHE A 335 12.02 10.84 -8.80
N ILE A 336 11.22 10.01 -8.13
CA ILE A 336 11.73 9.02 -7.16
C ILE A 336 12.61 7.98 -7.87
N ARG A 337 12.22 7.51 -9.06
CA ARG A 337 13.08 6.60 -9.85
C ARG A 337 14.41 7.26 -10.19
N ARG A 338 14.40 8.52 -10.62
CA ARG A 338 15.62 9.28 -10.90
C ARG A 338 16.48 9.48 -9.65
N LEU A 339 15.86 9.89 -8.53
CA LEU A 339 16.51 10.03 -7.23
C LEU A 339 17.28 8.76 -6.85
N ASN A 340 16.69 7.59 -7.11
CA ASN A 340 17.30 6.30 -6.82
C ASN A 340 18.45 5.90 -7.76
N THR A 341 18.76 6.67 -8.81
CA THR A 341 19.92 6.43 -9.70
C THR A 341 21.23 7.02 -9.16
N PHE A 342 21.17 7.84 -8.12
CA PHE A 342 22.32 8.30 -7.34
C PHE A 342 22.77 7.29 -6.29
#